data_AF-A0A940JGD4-F1
#
_entry.id   AF-A0A940JGD4-F1
#
_cell.length_a   1.000
_cell.length_b   1.000
_cell.length_c   1.000
_cell.angle_alpha   90.00
_cell.angle_beta   90.00
_cell.angle_gamma   90.00
#
_symmetry.space_group_name_H-M   'P 1'
#
loop_
_entity.id
_entity.type
_entity.pdbx_description
1 polymer ?
#
loop_
_entity_poly.entity_id
_entity_poly.type
_entity_poly.pdbx_seq_one_letter_code
_entity_poly.pdbx_strand_id
1 'polypeptide(L)'
;MSLLQFSGVAFGHPQQVLPLFSKVTFDIRPGDRIALVGPNGAGKSTLFGLMTGALQPTAGNIARQPGLTVAHLPQASTAPADRLVLAHVLTAAPRIGALHAQLQALSEQLDDPEAALAYADALAEYEDEGGYAMEAEAERVLSGLGIEPTAQALAVGQLSSGQRTRVELAKLLLTPADLLLIDEPTNHLDGEARAWLEGYLNRLSTAYVLVSHERVLLSRAARRTFELRNGTLSVHEGDYAFYREQRALFERQAWERYEAQQRRAAAAERAAQERQRLAAKVDKAPPEARLSKDFYGAMAARIQRTARILRDRVTREPHAEKPRIEAPIPTLTFPNVPRAGDIVLELEGVSKGYGDQPLFEDLGLTIQRGERWAITGPNGTGKTTLLRLMQGLVAPDAGRMTHGSGVVIGYYAQEAENLDPDESPLALCLAVHPDVSWVRTLLACLRVGATHVERPIRTMSPGERGKVALARLLLSGANLLLLDEPTNHLDLDAREALEATLAQYPGTMVFVSHDPAFIEALADYALAL
;
A
#
# COMPACT_ATOMS: atom_id res chain seq x y z
N MET A 1 -19.77 21.62 -14.82
CA MET A 1 -18.81 22.55 -14.17
C MET A 1 -17.90 21.73 -13.27
N SER A 2 -16.66 22.17 -13.05
CA SER A 2 -15.73 21.48 -12.14
C SER A 2 -16.01 21.88 -10.69
N LEU A 3 -15.93 20.93 -9.75
CA LEU A 3 -15.98 21.18 -8.31
C LEU A 3 -14.69 21.85 -7.84
N LEU A 4 -13.54 21.31 -8.28
CA LEU A 4 -12.19 21.78 -7.95
C LEU A 4 -11.31 21.78 -9.19
N GLN A 5 -10.52 22.84 -9.38
CA GLN A 5 -9.55 22.93 -10.47
C GLN A 5 -8.19 23.38 -9.94
N PHE A 6 -7.19 22.51 -10.11
CA PHE A 6 -5.80 22.79 -9.81
C PHE A 6 -5.10 23.24 -11.09
N SER A 7 -4.40 24.37 -11.03
CA SER A 7 -3.70 24.95 -12.17
C SER A 7 -2.24 25.27 -11.80
N GLY A 8 -1.32 24.43 -12.26
CA GLY A 8 0.12 24.61 -12.06
C GLY A 8 0.54 24.61 -10.59
N VAL A 9 -0.18 23.89 -9.73
CA VAL A 9 -0.01 23.93 -8.28
C VAL A 9 1.33 23.30 -7.87
N ALA A 10 2.02 23.96 -6.96
CA ALA A 10 3.19 23.43 -6.27
C ALA A 10 3.01 23.55 -4.75
N PHE A 11 3.63 22.62 -4.02
CA PHE A 11 3.69 22.67 -2.57
C PHE A 11 5.05 22.19 -2.08
N GLY A 12 5.64 22.91 -1.13
CA GLY A 12 6.84 22.51 -0.40
C GLY A 12 6.67 22.83 1.07
N HIS A 13 7.12 21.94 1.95
CA HIS A 13 7.15 22.25 3.38
C HIS A 13 8.19 23.33 3.66
N PRO A 14 7.95 24.27 4.60
CA PRO A 14 8.85 25.40 4.86
C PRO A 14 10.30 24.99 5.19
N GLN A 15 10.51 23.78 5.68
CA GLN A 15 11.79 23.24 6.12
C GLN A 15 12.52 22.43 5.02
N GLN A 16 11.91 22.25 3.84
CA GLN A 16 12.48 21.48 2.74
C GLN A 16 12.92 22.40 1.60
N VAL A 17 14.13 22.14 1.08
CA VAL A 17 14.73 22.91 -0.02
C VAL A 17 14.02 22.67 -1.36
N LEU A 18 13.44 21.47 -1.53
CA LEU A 18 12.73 21.07 -2.74
C LEU A 18 11.22 20.96 -2.47
N PRO A 19 10.37 21.38 -3.43
CA PRO A 19 8.93 21.18 -3.31
C PRO A 19 8.61 19.68 -3.32
N LEU A 20 7.61 19.30 -2.52
CA LEU A 20 7.06 17.95 -2.45
C LEU A 20 6.47 17.53 -3.79
N PHE A 21 5.74 18.44 -4.43
CA PHE A 21 5.29 18.32 -5.82
C PHE A 21 5.20 19.68 -6.50
N SER A 22 5.25 19.67 -7.83
CA SER A 22 5.28 20.86 -8.67
C SER A 22 4.46 20.71 -9.94
N LYS A 23 3.87 21.83 -10.41
CA LYS A 23 3.10 21.91 -11.66
C LYS A 23 1.91 20.96 -11.75
N VAL A 24 1.32 20.59 -10.62
CA VAL A 24 0.15 19.73 -10.54
C VAL A 24 -1.06 20.44 -11.14
N THR A 25 -1.68 19.84 -12.15
CA THR A 25 -2.82 20.40 -12.89
C THR A 25 -3.84 19.31 -13.16
N PHE A 26 -5.06 19.47 -12.64
CA PHE A 26 -6.17 18.53 -12.82
C PHE A 26 -7.51 19.20 -12.44
N ASP A 27 -8.61 18.54 -12.78
CA ASP A 27 -9.97 18.93 -12.39
C ASP A 27 -10.75 17.75 -11.79
N ILE A 28 -11.61 18.05 -10.81
CA ILE A 28 -12.55 17.11 -10.20
C ILE A 28 -13.97 17.56 -10.53
N ARG A 29 -14.75 16.69 -11.15
CA ARG A 29 -16.12 16.95 -11.61
C ARG A 29 -17.15 16.31 -10.67
N PRO A 30 -18.39 16.80 -10.64
CA PRO A 30 -19.48 16.11 -9.95
C PRO A 30 -19.61 14.66 -10.42
N GLY A 31 -19.71 13.73 -9.48
CA GLY A 31 -19.79 12.29 -9.75
C GLY A 31 -18.48 11.60 -10.11
N ASP A 32 -17.34 12.31 -10.12
CA ASP A 32 -16.04 11.68 -10.36
C ASP A 32 -15.70 10.66 -9.26
N ARG A 33 -15.18 9.51 -9.68
CA ARG A 33 -14.71 8.43 -8.80
C ARG A 33 -13.22 8.23 -9.03
N ILE A 34 -12.40 8.84 -8.17
CA ILE A 34 -10.96 8.97 -8.41
C ILE A 34 -10.19 8.09 -7.45
N ALA A 35 -9.28 7.26 -7.95
CA ALA A 35 -8.23 6.64 -7.17
C ALA A 35 -7.01 7.56 -7.10
N LEU A 36 -6.53 7.91 -5.91
CA LEU A 36 -5.27 8.63 -5.73
C LEU A 36 -4.18 7.65 -5.29
N VAL A 37 -3.25 7.36 -6.19
CA VAL A 37 -2.19 6.36 -5.99
C VAL A 37 -0.81 7.02 -6.02
N GLY A 38 0.14 6.39 -5.33
CA GLY A 38 1.51 6.87 -5.26
C GLY A 38 2.24 6.31 -4.04
N PRO A 39 3.58 6.32 -4.04
CA PRO A 39 4.36 5.76 -2.94
C PRO A 39 4.12 6.50 -1.63
N ASN A 40 4.51 5.87 -0.52
CA ASN A 40 4.49 6.55 0.77
C ASN A 40 5.40 7.79 0.76
N GLY A 41 4.93 8.88 1.35
CA GLY A 41 5.63 10.17 1.31
C GLY A 41 5.51 10.95 0.00
N ALA A 42 4.76 10.48 -1.01
CA ALA A 42 4.57 11.22 -2.26
C ALA A 42 3.79 12.54 -2.11
N GLY A 43 3.07 12.73 -0.99
CA GLY A 43 2.27 13.92 -0.71
C GLY A 43 0.77 13.77 -0.88
N LYS A 44 0.22 12.55 -0.82
CA LYS A 44 -1.23 12.26 -0.92
C LYS A 44 -2.05 13.03 0.13
N SER A 45 -1.67 12.92 1.41
CA SER A 45 -2.34 13.64 2.51
C SER A 45 -2.14 15.16 2.41
N THR A 46 -1.01 15.63 1.88
CA THR A 46 -0.79 17.05 1.58
C THR A 46 -1.75 17.54 0.49
N LEU A 47 -1.97 16.72 -0.54
CA LEU A 47 -2.94 17.02 -1.60
C LEU A 47 -4.37 17.10 -1.04
N PHE A 48 -4.74 16.22 -0.10
CA PHE A 48 -6.02 16.32 0.63
C PHE A 48 -6.10 17.61 1.46
N GLY A 49 -5.03 18.03 2.11
CA GLY A 49 -4.95 19.32 2.80
C GLY A 49 -5.19 20.52 1.87
N LEU A 50 -4.69 20.45 0.63
CA LEU A 50 -4.95 21.47 -0.40
C LEU A 50 -6.39 21.43 -0.93
N MET A 51 -6.98 20.23 -1.08
CA MET A 51 -8.37 20.05 -1.53
C MET A 51 -9.37 20.57 -0.49
N THR A 52 -9.14 20.27 0.80
CA THR A 52 -9.96 20.80 1.92
C THR A 52 -9.73 22.29 2.14
N GLY A 53 -8.52 22.80 1.89
CA GLY A 53 -8.14 24.19 2.16
C GLY A 53 -7.51 24.43 3.52
N ALA A 54 -7.24 23.35 4.26
CA ALA A 54 -6.38 23.38 5.43
C ALA A 54 -4.95 23.81 5.08
N LEU A 55 -4.51 23.54 3.84
CA LEU A 55 -3.23 23.99 3.31
C LEU A 55 -3.43 24.93 2.12
N GLN A 56 -2.50 25.86 1.95
CA GLN A 56 -2.43 26.76 0.80
C GLN A 56 -1.29 26.34 -0.13
N PRO A 57 -1.46 26.46 -1.45
CA PRO A 57 -0.40 26.13 -2.40
C PRO A 57 0.74 27.15 -2.27
N THR A 58 1.99 26.68 -2.42
CA THR A 58 3.15 27.59 -2.44
C THR A 58 3.28 28.32 -3.77
N ALA A 59 2.75 27.74 -4.85
CA ALA A 59 2.60 28.38 -6.16
C ALA A 59 1.44 27.75 -6.93
N GLY A 60 0.97 28.42 -7.99
CA GLY A 60 -0.20 28.00 -8.76
C GLY A 60 -1.52 28.43 -8.11
N ASN A 61 -2.63 27.97 -8.66
CA ASN A 61 -3.97 28.36 -8.21
C ASN A 61 -4.88 27.15 -8.04
N ILE A 62 -5.75 27.20 -7.02
CA ILE A 62 -6.82 26.22 -6.77
C ILE A 62 -8.15 26.97 -6.85
N ALA A 63 -8.89 26.79 -7.94
CA ALA A 63 -10.24 27.33 -8.07
C ALA A 63 -11.25 26.33 -7.48
N ARG A 64 -12.21 26.85 -6.71
CA ARG A 64 -13.26 26.06 -6.06
C ARG A 64 -14.62 26.57 -6.50
N GLN A 65 -15.57 25.66 -6.69
CA GLN A 65 -16.96 26.05 -6.90
C GLN A 65 -17.47 26.81 -5.65
N PRO A 66 -18.21 27.92 -5.81
CA PRO A 66 -18.83 28.61 -4.68
C PRO A 66 -19.75 27.66 -3.90
N GLY A 67 -19.62 27.65 -2.58
CA GLY A 67 -20.41 26.77 -1.70
C GLY A 67 -19.94 25.32 -1.64
N LEU A 68 -18.81 24.97 -2.29
CA LEU A 68 -18.28 23.60 -2.27
C LEU A 68 -18.05 23.09 -0.85
N THR A 69 -18.66 21.96 -0.54
CA THR A 69 -18.50 21.21 0.71
C THR A 69 -17.58 20.00 0.48
N VAL A 70 -16.50 19.92 1.24
CA VAL A 70 -15.53 18.81 1.16
C VAL A 70 -15.46 18.13 2.52
N ALA A 71 -15.78 16.83 2.56
CA ALA A 71 -15.66 16.03 3.77
C ALA A 71 -14.45 15.08 3.68
N HIS A 72 -13.76 14.90 4.79
CA HIS A 72 -12.54 14.09 4.87
C HIS A 72 -12.52 13.30 6.18
N LEU A 73 -12.06 12.05 6.12
CA LEU A 73 -11.92 11.20 7.31
C LEU A 73 -10.85 11.78 8.25
N PRO A 74 -11.17 12.13 9.51
CA PRO A 74 -10.14 12.54 10.46
C PRO A 74 -9.26 11.33 10.84
N GLN A 75 -7.94 11.56 10.95
CA GLN A 75 -6.99 10.50 11.38
C GLN A 75 -7.22 10.02 12.83
N ALA A 76 -7.87 10.85 13.66
CA ALA A 76 -8.26 10.50 15.01
C ALA A 76 -9.73 10.88 15.22
N SER A 77 -10.49 9.98 15.85
CA SER A 77 -11.86 10.28 16.25
C SER A 77 -11.87 11.43 17.25
N THR A 78 -12.71 12.43 17.00
CA THR A 78 -12.98 13.54 17.92
C THR A 78 -14.26 13.31 18.74
N ALA A 79 -14.81 12.09 18.68
CA ALA A 79 -16.03 11.73 19.39
C ALA A 79 -15.81 11.82 20.91
N PRO A 80 -16.75 12.43 21.66
CA PRO A 80 -16.80 12.28 23.11
C PRO A 80 -16.89 10.80 23.49
N ALA A 81 -16.12 10.37 24.49
CA ALA A 81 -15.99 8.97 24.85
C ALA A 81 -17.29 8.35 25.39
N ASP A 82 -18.17 9.19 25.95
CA ASP A 82 -19.47 8.87 26.53
C ASP A 82 -20.62 8.90 25.51
N ARG A 83 -20.43 9.51 24.34
CA ARG A 83 -21.46 9.58 23.30
C ARG A 83 -21.74 8.19 22.72
N LEU A 84 -23.02 7.87 22.53
CA LEU A 84 -23.44 6.63 21.84
C LEU A 84 -22.99 6.64 20.37
N VAL A 85 -22.68 5.46 19.84
CA VAL A 85 -22.21 5.30 18.46
C VAL A 85 -23.22 5.85 17.45
N LEU A 86 -24.50 5.46 17.54
CA LEU A 86 -25.54 5.95 16.64
C LEU A 86 -25.66 7.49 16.72
N ALA A 87 -25.75 8.04 17.92
CA ALA A 87 -25.82 9.49 18.13
C ALA A 87 -24.61 10.23 17.55
N HIS A 88 -23.41 9.65 17.62
CA HIS A 88 -22.22 10.23 16.99
C HIS A 88 -22.31 10.22 15.46
N VAL A 89 -22.77 9.13 14.85
CA VAL A 89 -22.93 9.04 13.40
C VAL A 89 -23.97 10.03 12.88
N LEU A 90 -25.09 10.22 13.59
CA LEU A 90 -26.12 11.20 13.25
C LEU A 90 -25.60 12.64 13.18
N THR A 91 -24.50 12.95 13.87
CA THR A 91 -23.84 14.26 13.73
C THR A 91 -23.19 14.51 12.37
N ALA A 92 -23.19 13.52 11.45
CA ALA A 92 -22.92 13.73 10.03
C ALA A 92 -23.82 14.81 9.43
N ALA A 93 -25.08 14.87 9.89
CA ALA A 93 -26.02 15.94 9.59
C ALA A 93 -26.22 16.79 10.86
N PRO A 94 -25.58 17.98 10.98
CA PRO A 94 -25.54 18.73 12.23
C PRO A 94 -26.93 19.05 12.83
N ARG A 95 -27.93 19.36 11.99
CA ARG A 95 -29.30 19.65 12.44
C ARG A 95 -29.97 18.41 13.05
N ILE A 96 -29.93 17.28 12.34
CA ILE A 96 -30.46 15.99 12.81
C ILE A 96 -29.76 15.57 14.10
N GLY A 97 -28.43 15.62 14.15
CA GLY A 97 -27.68 15.26 15.35
C GLY A 97 -28.00 16.14 16.56
N ALA A 98 -28.23 17.44 16.35
CA ALA A 98 -28.64 18.36 17.43
C ALA A 98 -30.06 18.06 17.93
N LEU A 99 -31.01 17.84 17.02
CA LEU A 99 -32.39 17.47 17.35
C LEU A 99 -32.45 16.13 18.09
N HIS A 100 -31.70 15.12 17.64
CA HIS A 100 -31.61 13.82 18.31
C HIS A 100 -31.09 13.96 19.75
N ALA A 101 -30.03 14.76 19.96
CA ALA A 101 -29.51 15.02 21.31
C ALA A 101 -30.51 15.78 22.19
N GLN A 102 -31.25 16.73 21.61
CA GLN A 102 -32.30 17.48 22.30
C GLN A 102 -33.47 16.57 22.71
N LEU A 103 -33.90 15.67 21.83
CA LEU A 103 -34.94 14.67 22.11
C LEU A 103 -34.54 13.73 23.24
N GLN A 104 -33.29 13.25 23.26
CA GLN A 104 -32.78 12.43 24.36
C GLN A 104 -32.83 13.18 25.69
N ALA A 105 -32.32 14.41 25.74
CA ALA A 105 -32.31 15.22 26.97
C ALA A 105 -33.73 15.54 27.49
N LEU A 106 -34.65 15.90 26.59
CA LEU A 106 -36.04 16.24 26.96
C LEU A 106 -36.85 15.00 27.37
N SER A 107 -36.51 13.81 26.84
CA SER A 107 -37.20 12.57 27.22
C SER A 107 -37.06 12.20 28.69
N GLU A 108 -35.99 12.67 29.35
CA GLU A 108 -35.76 12.48 30.79
C GLU A 108 -36.59 13.42 31.68
N GLN A 109 -37.24 14.44 31.09
CA GLN A 109 -37.93 15.52 31.80
C GLN A 109 -39.40 15.68 31.36
N LEU A 110 -40.00 14.64 30.77
CA LEU A 110 -41.37 14.68 30.23
C LEU A 110 -42.47 14.97 31.27
N ASP A 111 -42.15 14.90 32.56
CA ASP A 111 -43.05 15.28 33.65
C ASP A 111 -43.27 16.80 33.73
N ASP A 112 -42.37 17.61 33.15
CA ASP A 112 -42.51 19.07 33.02
C ASP A 112 -43.29 19.43 31.73
N PRO A 113 -44.43 20.13 31.83
CA PRO A 113 -45.21 20.54 30.65
C PRO A 113 -44.45 21.38 29.63
N GLU A 114 -43.50 22.22 30.07
CA GLU A 114 -42.67 23.01 29.14
C GLU A 114 -41.70 22.12 28.37
N ALA A 115 -41.04 21.18 29.06
CA ALA A 115 -40.17 20.18 28.43
C ALA A 115 -40.95 19.25 27.47
N ALA A 116 -42.17 18.84 27.85
CA ALA A 116 -43.03 18.01 26.99
C ALA A 116 -43.45 18.73 25.70
N LEU A 117 -43.74 20.03 25.78
CA LEU A 117 -44.06 20.84 24.59
C LEU A 117 -42.82 21.00 23.70
N ALA A 118 -41.66 21.31 24.29
CA ALA A 118 -40.40 21.40 23.56
C ALA A 118 -39.99 20.07 22.91
N TYR A 119 -40.32 18.94 23.54
CA TYR A 119 -40.10 17.60 22.98
C TYR A 119 -40.97 17.38 21.75
N ALA A 120 -42.25 17.74 21.81
CA ALA A 120 -43.16 17.61 20.68
C ALA A 120 -42.72 18.48 19.48
N ASP A 121 -42.29 19.72 19.73
CA ASP A 121 -41.78 20.61 18.69
C ASP A 121 -40.48 20.05 18.05
N ALA A 122 -39.54 19.60 18.89
CA ALA A 122 -38.30 18.99 18.40
C ALA A 122 -38.54 17.69 17.64
N LEU A 123 -39.54 16.90 18.05
CA LEU A 123 -39.91 15.64 17.40
C LEU A 123 -40.49 15.90 16.00
N ALA A 124 -41.41 16.87 15.89
CA ALA A 124 -41.97 17.27 14.60
C ALA A 124 -40.87 17.77 13.65
N GLU A 125 -39.95 18.60 14.15
CA GLU A 125 -38.83 19.06 13.34
C GLU A 125 -37.87 17.93 12.95
N TYR A 126 -37.64 16.98 13.86
CA TYR A 126 -36.82 15.80 13.59
C TYR A 126 -37.41 14.94 12.47
N GLU A 127 -38.73 14.74 12.48
CA GLU A 127 -39.46 14.05 11.41
C GLU A 127 -39.35 14.79 10.07
N ASP A 128 -39.58 16.10 10.07
CA ASP A 128 -39.55 16.94 8.87
C ASP A 128 -38.15 16.99 8.23
N GLU A 129 -37.08 17.02 9.03
CA GLU A 129 -35.69 16.95 8.57
C GLU A 129 -35.26 15.52 8.16
N GLY A 130 -36.15 14.53 8.28
CA GLY A 130 -35.91 13.15 7.88
C GLY A 130 -35.05 12.35 8.87
N GLY A 131 -35.09 12.70 10.16
CA GLY A 131 -34.30 12.08 11.22
C GLY A 131 -34.41 10.56 11.29
N TYR A 132 -35.63 9.99 11.20
CA TYR A 132 -35.83 8.55 11.18
C TYR A 132 -35.25 7.85 9.94
N ALA A 133 -35.29 8.51 8.78
CA ALA A 133 -34.65 7.98 7.57
C ALA A 133 -33.13 7.99 7.70
N MET A 134 -32.57 9.04 8.32
CA MET A 134 -31.15 9.13 8.64
C MET A 134 -30.71 8.09 9.67
N GLU A 135 -31.51 7.82 10.69
CA GLU A 135 -31.26 6.73 11.66
C GLU A 135 -31.19 5.37 10.98
N ALA A 136 -32.22 5.01 10.21
CA ALA A 136 -32.26 3.73 9.51
C ALA A 136 -31.07 3.58 8.54
N GLU A 137 -30.70 4.66 7.84
CA GLU A 137 -29.53 4.67 6.96
C GLU A 137 -28.22 4.57 7.75
N ALA A 138 -28.10 5.24 8.89
CA ALA A 138 -26.95 5.16 9.78
C ALA A 138 -26.73 3.73 10.32
N GLU A 139 -27.79 3.08 10.80
CA GLU A 139 -27.75 1.69 11.25
C GLU A 139 -27.35 0.74 10.11
N ARG A 140 -27.89 0.98 8.91
CA ARG A 140 -27.56 0.18 7.71
C ARG A 140 -26.09 0.34 7.32
N VAL A 141 -25.55 1.56 7.36
CA VAL A 141 -24.13 1.83 7.06
C VAL A 141 -23.22 1.25 8.14
N LEU A 142 -23.55 1.42 9.42
CA LEU A 142 -22.81 0.84 10.53
C LEU A 142 -22.76 -0.69 10.44
N SER A 143 -23.90 -1.34 10.23
CA SER A 143 -24.00 -2.79 10.08
C SER A 143 -23.21 -3.28 8.86
N GLY A 144 -23.30 -2.56 7.74
CA GLY A 144 -22.54 -2.88 6.53
C GLY A 144 -21.03 -2.76 6.68
N LEU A 145 -20.55 -1.91 7.58
CA LEU A 145 -19.15 -1.82 7.99
C LEU A 145 -18.80 -2.82 9.12
N GLY A 146 -19.70 -3.73 9.46
CA GLY A 146 -19.48 -4.75 10.49
C GLY A 146 -19.53 -4.22 11.93
N ILE A 147 -20.25 -3.13 12.18
CA ILE A 147 -20.60 -2.70 13.55
C ILE A 147 -21.98 -3.27 13.86
N GLU A 148 -22.02 -4.35 14.65
CA GLU A 148 -23.26 -5.03 15.03
C GLU A 148 -24.21 -4.12 15.84
N PRO A 149 -25.54 -4.33 15.80
CA PRO A 149 -26.52 -3.53 16.53
C PRO A 149 -26.23 -3.38 18.03
N THR A 150 -25.70 -4.42 18.66
CA THR A 150 -25.27 -4.40 20.07
C THR A 150 -24.15 -3.39 20.31
N ALA A 151 -23.18 -3.30 19.39
CA ALA A 151 -22.08 -2.34 19.43
C ALA A 151 -22.54 -0.90 19.09
N GLN A 152 -23.60 -0.75 18.29
CA GLN A 152 -24.17 0.57 17.95
C GLN A 152 -24.83 1.27 19.16
N ALA A 153 -25.26 0.49 20.15
CA ALA A 153 -25.81 0.99 21.41
C ALA A 153 -24.74 1.33 22.46
N LEU A 154 -23.45 1.08 22.18
CA LEU A 154 -22.37 1.36 23.13
C LEU A 154 -21.89 2.82 23.02
N ALA A 155 -21.19 3.27 24.04
CA ALA A 155 -20.45 4.52 24.00
C ALA A 155 -19.18 4.37 23.14
N VAL A 156 -18.80 5.40 22.38
CA VAL A 156 -17.65 5.36 21.46
C VAL A 156 -16.34 5.00 22.18
N GLY A 157 -16.18 5.40 23.45
CA GLY A 157 -15.02 5.08 24.28
C GLY A 157 -14.85 3.58 24.56
N GLN A 158 -15.92 2.79 24.49
CA GLN A 158 -15.90 1.34 24.72
C GLN A 158 -15.49 0.55 23.48
N LEU A 159 -15.52 1.17 22.30
CA LEU A 159 -15.10 0.53 21.05
C LEU A 159 -13.59 0.36 20.98
N SER A 160 -13.15 -0.71 20.29
CA SER A 160 -11.77 -0.86 19.85
C SER A 160 -11.37 0.27 18.88
N SER A 161 -10.07 0.53 18.74
CA SER A 161 -9.56 1.54 17.79
C SER A 161 -10.07 1.29 16.36
N GLY A 162 -10.04 0.04 15.90
CA GLY A 162 -10.56 -0.35 14.59
C GLY A 162 -12.05 -0.05 14.45
N GLN A 163 -12.88 -0.43 15.42
CA GLN A 163 -14.31 -0.12 15.41
C GLN A 163 -14.57 1.40 15.40
N ARG A 164 -13.81 2.20 16.16
CA ARG A 164 -13.92 3.66 16.13
C ARG A 164 -13.62 4.22 14.73
N THR A 165 -12.58 3.72 14.07
CA THR A 165 -12.27 4.12 12.67
C THR A 165 -13.42 3.76 11.73
N ARG A 166 -14.05 2.59 11.88
CA ARG A 166 -15.23 2.21 11.08
C ARG A 166 -16.43 3.12 11.35
N VAL A 167 -16.63 3.57 12.58
CA VAL A 167 -17.68 4.54 12.94
C VAL A 167 -17.41 5.92 12.31
N GLU A 168 -16.17 6.40 12.31
CA GLU A 168 -15.82 7.65 11.61
C GLU A 168 -16.01 7.52 10.08
N LEU A 169 -15.72 6.35 9.51
CA LEU A 169 -16.00 6.06 8.11
C LEU A 169 -17.51 6.10 7.83
N ALA A 170 -18.34 5.50 8.70
CA ALA A 170 -19.80 5.56 8.59
C ALA A 170 -20.29 7.02 8.56
N LYS A 171 -19.81 7.83 9.52
CA LYS A 171 -20.14 9.25 9.61
C LYS A 171 -19.71 10.03 8.36
N LEU A 172 -18.51 9.77 7.83
CA LEU A 172 -18.03 10.40 6.59
C LEU A 172 -18.94 10.06 5.40
N LEU A 173 -19.32 8.79 5.24
CA LEU A 173 -20.15 8.32 4.14
C LEU A 173 -21.58 8.91 4.15
N LEU A 174 -22.04 9.34 5.32
CA LEU A 174 -23.36 9.97 5.54
C LEU A 174 -23.30 11.50 5.56
N THR A 175 -22.09 12.07 5.60
CA THR A 175 -21.94 13.53 5.62
C THR A 175 -22.37 14.10 4.28
N PRO A 176 -23.37 15.00 4.24
CA PRO A 176 -23.77 15.65 3.00
C PRO A 176 -22.62 16.55 2.51
N ALA A 177 -21.94 16.13 1.45
CA ALA A 177 -20.83 16.85 0.85
C ALA A 177 -20.87 16.72 -0.68
N ASP A 178 -20.24 17.68 -1.37
CA ASP A 178 -20.06 17.63 -2.82
C ASP A 178 -18.87 16.73 -3.22
N LEU A 179 -17.86 16.63 -2.34
CA LEU A 179 -16.65 15.85 -2.52
C LEU A 179 -16.26 15.12 -1.23
N LEU A 180 -16.13 13.79 -1.30
CA LEU A 180 -15.56 12.97 -0.22
C LEU A 180 -14.09 12.67 -0.46
N LEU A 181 -13.26 12.84 0.57
CA LEU A 181 -11.86 12.44 0.58
C LEU A 181 -11.70 11.26 1.55
N ILE A 182 -11.41 10.09 1.01
CA ILE A 182 -11.42 8.82 1.72
C ILE A 182 -10.00 8.28 1.74
N ASP A 183 -9.37 8.25 2.92
CA ASP A 183 -7.98 7.79 3.11
C ASP A 183 -7.95 6.41 3.78
N GLU A 184 -7.48 5.39 3.07
CA GLU A 184 -7.33 3.99 3.50
C GLU A 184 -8.55 3.42 4.27
N PRO A 185 -9.76 3.41 3.66
CA PRO A 185 -10.99 3.05 4.37
C PRO A 185 -11.12 1.55 4.66
N THR A 186 -10.29 0.73 4.02
CA THR A 186 -10.28 -0.73 4.17
C THR A 186 -9.49 -1.20 5.38
N ASN A 187 -8.76 -0.30 6.03
CA ASN A 187 -8.03 -0.62 7.24
C ASN A 187 -9.01 -1.15 8.29
N HIS A 188 -8.65 -2.29 8.88
CA HIS A 188 -9.47 -2.99 9.87
C HIS A 188 -10.82 -3.49 9.37
N LEU A 189 -11.15 -3.43 8.07
CA LEU A 189 -12.33 -4.10 7.51
C LEU A 189 -12.00 -5.55 7.16
N ASP A 190 -12.91 -6.46 7.49
CA ASP A 190 -12.91 -7.85 7.01
C ASP A 190 -13.45 -7.92 5.56
N GLY A 191 -13.46 -9.12 4.98
CA GLY A 191 -13.85 -9.32 3.58
C GLY A 191 -15.30 -8.91 3.27
N GLU A 192 -16.23 -9.15 4.21
CA GLU A 192 -17.64 -8.82 4.03
C GLU A 192 -17.85 -7.30 4.07
N ALA A 193 -17.30 -6.63 5.07
CA ALA A 193 -17.39 -5.17 5.19
C ALA A 193 -16.73 -4.44 4.00
N ARG A 194 -15.64 -4.99 3.45
CA ARG A 194 -15.00 -4.45 2.23
C ARG A 194 -15.90 -4.59 1.00
N ALA A 195 -16.49 -5.77 0.80
CA ALA A 195 -17.40 -5.99 -0.32
C ALA A 195 -18.63 -5.09 -0.22
N TRP A 196 -19.14 -4.87 0.99
CA TRP A 196 -20.22 -3.92 1.23
C TRP A 196 -19.80 -2.48 0.90
N LEU A 197 -18.63 -2.03 1.37
CA LEU A 197 -18.10 -0.68 1.11
C LEU A 197 -17.92 -0.45 -0.39
N GLU A 198 -17.38 -1.43 -1.11
CA GLU A 198 -17.24 -1.39 -2.56
C GLU A 198 -18.60 -1.19 -3.24
N GLY A 199 -19.62 -1.97 -2.83
CA GLY A 199 -20.98 -1.83 -3.32
C GLY A 199 -21.60 -0.46 -3.00
N TYR A 200 -21.31 0.10 -1.83
CA TYR A 200 -21.76 1.44 -1.41
C TYR A 200 -21.13 2.53 -2.28
N LEU A 201 -19.80 2.55 -2.42
CA LEU A 201 -19.06 3.52 -3.23
C LEU A 201 -19.45 3.45 -4.72
N ASN A 202 -19.84 2.27 -5.20
CA ASN A 202 -20.33 2.08 -6.57
C ASN A 202 -21.71 2.71 -6.82
N ARG A 203 -22.53 2.88 -5.78
CA ARG A 203 -23.85 3.52 -5.88
C ARG A 203 -23.82 5.01 -5.53
N LEU A 204 -22.75 5.47 -4.88
CA LEU A 204 -22.60 6.85 -4.48
C LEU A 204 -22.57 7.79 -5.71
N SER A 205 -23.39 8.84 -5.66
CA SER A 205 -23.48 9.90 -6.68
C SER A 205 -22.52 11.06 -6.40
N THR A 206 -22.17 11.27 -5.13
CA THR A 206 -21.17 12.25 -4.70
C THR A 206 -19.80 11.93 -5.28
N ALA A 207 -19.06 12.96 -5.71
CA ALA A 207 -17.70 12.78 -6.17
C ALA A 207 -16.80 12.33 -5.00
N TYR A 208 -15.81 11.48 -5.26
CA TYR A 208 -14.84 11.10 -4.23
C TYR A 208 -13.44 10.89 -4.76
N VAL A 209 -12.46 11.12 -3.88
CA VAL A 209 -11.07 10.71 -4.06
C VAL A 209 -10.76 9.66 -3.00
N LEU A 210 -10.43 8.46 -3.47
CA LEU A 210 -10.12 7.28 -2.68
C LEU A 210 -8.61 7.03 -2.72
N VAL A 211 -7.96 7.06 -1.57
CA VAL A 211 -6.62 6.50 -1.35
C VAL A 211 -6.81 5.13 -0.72
N SER A 212 -6.26 4.09 -1.34
CA SER A 212 -6.27 2.74 -0.78
C SER A 212 -5.07 1.96 -1.29
N HIS A 213 -4.60 1.01 -0.50
CA HIS A 213 -3.65 -0.01 -0.93
C HIS A 213 -4.32 -1.30 -1.45
N GLU A 214 -5.65 -1.36 -1.52
CA GLU A 214 -6.39 -2.53 -2.00
C GLU A 214 -6.74 -2.42 -3.49
N ARG A 215 -6.12 -3.28 -4.32
CA ARG A 215 -6.27 -3.23 -5.78
C ARG A 215 -7.70 -3.49 -6.25
N VAL A 216 -8.39 -4.44 -5.60
CA VAL A 216 -9.74 -4.85 -6.01
C VAL A 216 -10.73 -3.71 -5.76
N LEU A 217 -10.71 -3.11 -4.56
CA LEU A 217 -11.49 -1.90 -4.27
C LEU A 217 -11.21 -0.77 -5.27
N LEU A 218 -9.93 -0.42 -5.51
CA LEU A 218 -9.58 0.64 -6.45
C LEU A 218 -10.10 0.36 -7.86
N SER A 219 -9.93 -0.87 -8.36
CA SER A 219 -10.37 -1.26 -9.70
C SER A 219 -11.89 -1.24 -9.83
N ARG A 220 -12.63 -1.61 -8.79
CA ARG A 220 -14.08 -1.68 -8.86
C ARG A 220 -14.76 -0.33 -8.61
N ALA A 221 -14.26 0.45 -7.64
CA ALA A 221 -14.85 1.72 -7.23
C ALA A 221 -14.44 2.89 -8.13
N ALA A 222 -13.15 3.02 -8.50
CA ALA A 222 -12.66 4.16 -9.25
C ALA A 222 -12.84 4.03 -10.77
N ARG A 223 -12.96 5.18 -11.44
CA ARG A 223 -13.07 5.33 -12.90
C ARG A 223 -12.03 6.27 -13.50
N ARG A 224 -11.25 6.94 -12.64
CA ARG A 224 -10.10 7.77 -12.98
C ARG A 224 -9.00 7.48 -11.95
N THR A 225 -7.74 7.47 -12.38
CA THR A 225 -6.59 7.25 -11.49
C THR A 225 -5.67 8.46 -11.54
N PHE A 226 -5.43 9.09 -10.40
CA PHE A 226 -4.44 10.15 -10.21
C PHE A 226 -3.18 9.52 -9.62
N GLU A 227 -2.10 9.48 -10.39
CA GLU A 227 -0.80 9.02 -9.92
C GLU A 227 0.03 10.21 -9.45
N LEU A 228 0.32 10.28 -8.16
CA LEU A 228 1.26 11.24 -7.57
C LEU A 228 2.60 10.55 -7.33
N ARG A 229 3.57 10.78 -8.21
CA ARG A 229 4.90 10.17 -8.15
C ARG A 229 5.97 11.16 -8.58
N ASN A 230 7.14 11.10 -7.93
CA ASN A 230 8.32 11.91 -8.28
C ASN A 230 8.04 13.43 -8.32
N GLY A 231 7.11 13.91 -7.48
CA GLY A 231 6.75 15.32 -7.39
C GLY A 231 5.87 15.83 -8.56
N THR A 232 5.26 14.93 -9.33
CA THR A 232 4.32 15.26 -10.40
C THR A 232 3.04 14.43 -10.25
N LEU A 233 1.92 14.97 -10.74
CA LEU A 233 0.65 14.25 -10.78
C LEU A 233 0.25 14.00 -12.23
N SER A 234 -0.03 12.74 -12.55
CA SER A 234 -0.54 12.29 -13.85
C SER A 234 -1.97 11.81 -13.68
N VAL A 235 -2.84 12.14 -14.65
CA VAL A 235 -4.24 11.71 -14.66
C VAL A 235 -4.43 10.65 -15.73
N HIS A 236 -5.00 9.53 -15.34
CA HIS A 236 -5.32 8.39 -16.20
C HIS A 236 -6.83 8.16 -16.18
N GLU A 237 -7.41 8.06 -17.37
CA GLU A 237 -8.83 7.72 -17.52
C GLU A 237 -8.99 6.20 -17.57
N GLY A 238 -10.05 5.68 -16.95
CA GLY A 238 -10.27 4.24 -16.78
C GLY A 238 -10.08 3.78 -15.34
N ASP A 239 -10.46 2.53 -15.09
CA ASP A 239 -10.29 1.92 -13.78
C ASP A 239 -8.82 1.66 -13.43
N TYR A 240 -8.58 1.29 -12.16
CA TYR A 240 -7.23 1.03 -11.67
C TYR A 240 -6.54 -0.17 -12.36
N ALA A 241 -7.30 -1.18 -12.80
CA ALA A 241 -6.71 -2.35 -13.45
C ALA A 241 -6.13 -1.97 -14.83
N PHE A 242 -6.90 -1.21 -15.61
CA PHE A 242 -6.47 -0.67 -16.89
C PHE A 242 -5.26 0.25 -16.74
N TYR A 243 -5.28 1.16 -15.75
CA TYR A 243 -4.13 2.00 -15.42
C TYR A 243 -2.87 1.15 -15.13
N ARG A 244 -3.00 0.08 -14.33
CA ARG A 244 -1.86 -0.79 -13.98
C ARG A 244 -1.26 -1.47 -15.21
N GLU A 245 -2.09 -1.98 -16.11
CA GLU A 245 -1.64 -2.58 -17.37
C GLU A 245 -0.94 -1.58 -18.27
N GLN A 246 -1.54 -0.39 -18.43
CA GLN A 246 -0.94 0.70 -19.19
C GLN A 246 0.42 1.12 -18.60
N ARG A 247 0.48 1.30 -17.29
CA ARG A 247 1.71 1.64 -16.57
C ARG A 247 2.78 0.59 -16.82
N ALA A 248 2.48 -0.70 -16.61
CA ALA A 248 3.42 -1.78 -16.84
C ALA A 248 3.93 -1.81 -18.30
N LEU A 249 3.07 -1.52 -19.29
CA LEU A 249 3.48 -1.42 -20.69
C LEU A 249 4.42 -0.24 -20.92
N PHE A 250 4.08 0.96 -20.43
CA PHE A 250 4.94 2.14 -20.54
C PHE A 250 6.28 1.94 -19.85
N GLU A 251 6.27 1.30 -18.67
CA GLU A 251 7.46 0.97 -17.90
C GLU A 251 8.39 0.02 -18.66
N ARG A 252 7.86 -1.07 -19.22
CA ARG A 252 8.63 -2.01 -20.07
C ARG A 252 9.22 -1.31 -21.29
N GLN A 253 8.42 -0.53 -22.01
CA GLN A 253 8.89 0.20 -23.20
C GLN A 253 9.97 1.21 -22.86
N ALA A 254 9.85 1.92 -21.73
CA ALA A 254 10.87 2.86 -21.26
C ALA A 254 12.18 2.12 -20.91
N TRP A 255 12.08 0.97 -20.25
CA TRP A 255 13.24 0.15 -19.90
C TRP A 255 13.96 -0.41 -21.13
N GLU A 256 13.22 -0.98 -22.08
CA GLU A 256 13.77 -1.49 -23.34
C GLU A 256 14.49 -0.40 -24.13
N ARG A 257 13.92 0.81 -24.21
CA ARG A 257 14.55 1.97 -24.86
C ARG A 257 15.85 2.35 -24.16
N TYR A 258 15.86 2.41 -22.83
CA TYR A 258 17.05 2.71 -22.04
C TYR A 258 18.14 1.65 -22.23
N GLU A 259 17.79 0.37 -22.16
CA GLU A 259 18.74 -0.72 -22.34
C GLU A 259 19.31 -0.76 -23.77
N ALA A 260 18.47 -0.54 -24.77
CA ALA A 260 18.91 -0.44 -26.16
C ALA A 260 19.89 0.73 -26.36
N GLN A 261 19.65 1.88 -25.71
CA GLN A 261 20.58 3.01 -25.74
C GLN A 261 21.89 2.69 -25.03
N GLN A 262 21.85 2.07 -23.84
CA GLN A 262 23.04 1.62 -23.10
C GLN A 262 23.89 0.65 -23.92
N ARG A 263 23.26 -0.35 -24.56
CA ARG A 263 23.94 -1.30 -25.44
C ARG A 263 24.59 -0.60 -26.65
N ARG A 264 23.90 0.36 -27.26
CA ARG A 264 24.45 1.18 -28.38
C ARG A 264 25.63 2.04 -27.92
N ALA A 265 25.53 2.69 -26.77
CA ALA A 265 26.60 3.49 -26.18
C ALA A 265 27.84 2.63 -25.90
N ALA A 266 27.67 1.49 -25.24
CA ALA A 266 28.75 0.55 -24.96
C ALA A 266 29.40 -0.01 -26.25
N ALA A 267 28.60 -0.32 -27.28
CA ALA A 267 29.12 -0.78 -28.57
C ALA A 267 29.92 0.31 -29.30
N ALA A 268 29.43 1.55 -29.29
CA ALA A 268 30.11 2.70 -29.89
C ALA A 268 31.42 3.03 -29.17
N GLU A 269 31.46 2.95 -27.83
CA GLU A 269 32.68 3.09 -27.05
C GLU A 269 33.72 2.00 -27.38
N ARG A 270 33.29 0.73 -27.43
CA ARG A 270 34.17 -0.39 -27.83
C ARG A 270 34.74 -0.18 -29.24
N ALA A 271 33.90 0.18 -30.21
CA ALA A 271 34.33 0.46 -31.58
C ALA A 271 35.29 1.66 -31.67
N ALA A 272 35.08 2.69 -30.86
CA ALA A 272 35.98 3.84 -30.77
C ALA A 272 37.34 3.43 -30.18
N GLN A 273 37.36 2.62 -29.12
CA GLN A 273 38.59 2.09 -28.52
C GLN A 273 39.36 1.19 -29.49
N GLU A 274 38.67 0.31 -30.21
CA GLU A 274 39.29 -0.57 -31.20
C GLU A 274 39.93 0.23 -32.35
N ARG A 275 39.23 1.24 -32.87
CA ARG A 275 39.77 2.15 -33.89
C ARG A 275 40.95 2.96 -33.38
N GLN A 276 40.94 3.38 -32.11
CA GLN A 276 42.08 4.07 -31.51
C GLN A 276 43.30 3.14 -31.41
N ARG A 277 43.11 1.88 -31.02
CA ARG A 277 44.16 0.85 -31.02
C ARG A 277 44.69 0.61 -32.45
N LEU A 278 43.81 0.53 -33.44
CA LEU A 278 44.20 0.36 -34.84
C LEU A 278 44.99 1.56 -35.36
N ALA A 279 44.56 2.79 -35.06
CA ALA A 279 45.32 4.00 -35.43
C ALA A 279 46.73 3.99 -34.83
N ALA A 280 46.87 3.61 -33.56
CA ALA A 280 48.17 3.49 -32.90
C ALA A 280 49.06 2.39 -33.48
N LYS A 281 48.47 1.31 -34.02
CA LYS A 281 49.21 0.25 -34.74
C LYS A 281 49.65 0.71 -36.13
N VAL A 282 48.77 1.39 -36.88
CA VAL A 282 49.05 1.92 -38.23
C VAL A 282 50.14 3.00 -38.18
N ASP A 283 50.13 3.84 -37.14
CA ASP A 283 51.14 4.87 -36.91
C ASP A 283 52.54 4.29 -36.58
N LYS A 284 52.58 3.09 -35.99
CA LYS A 284 53.82 2.37 -35.61
C LYS A 284 54.29 1.33 -36.63
N ALA A 285 53.61 1.19 -37.78
CA ALA A 285 53.97 0.18 -38.78
C ALA A 285 55.37 0.44 -39.36
N PRO A 286 56.24 -0.58 -39.49
CA PRO A 286 57.61 -0.39 -39.96
C PRO A 286 57.66 0.06 -41.44
N PRO A 287 58.69 0.82 -41.87
CA PRO A 287 58.78 1.41 -43.21
C PRO A 287 59.13 0.40 -44.33
N GLU A 288 58.92 -0.90 -44.11
CA GLU A 288 59.20 -1.93 -45.13
C GLU A 288 58.05 -2.08 -46.14
N ALA A 289 56.91 -1.43 -45.89
CA ALA A 289 55.79 -1.38 -46.82
C ALA A 289 55.97 -0.23 -47.84
N ARG A 290 55.61 -0.48 -49.11
CA ARG A 290 55.83 0.34 -50.32
C ARG A 290 55.31 1.80 -50.31
N LEU A 291 54.91 2.38 -49.18
CA LEU A 291 54.19 3.66 -49.07
C LEU A 291 54.87 4.61 -48.06
N SER A 292 54.73 5.94 -48.25
CA SER A 292 55.44 6.94 -47.44
C SER A 292 54.91 7.05 -46.00
N LYS A 293 55.77 7.50 -45.08
CA LYS A 293 55.42 7.81 -43.68
C LYS A 293 54.23 8.76 -43.55
N ASP A 294 54.12 9.73 -44.46
CA ASP A 294 53.02 10.70 -44.50
C ASP A 294 51.68 10.05 -44.87
N PHE A 295 51.70 9.00 -45.70
CA PHE A 295 50.50 8.23 -46.06
C PHE A 295 49.94 7.47 -44.85
N TYR A 296 50.80 6.82 -44.06
CA TYR A 296 50.40 6.12 -42.83
C TYR A 296 49.93 7.08 -41.74
N GLY A 297 50.59 8.24 -41.58
CA GLY A 297 50.14 9.30 -40.66
C GLY A 297 48.77 9.88 -41.05
N ALA A 298 48.54 10.12 -42.34
CA ALA A 298 47.24 10.58 -42.84
C ALA A 298 46.13 9.53 -42.63
N MET A 299 46.46 8.25 -42.80
CA MET A 299 45.55 7.13 -42.55
C MET A 299 45.21 6.99 -41.07
N ALA A 300 46.21 7.05 -40.18
CA ALA A 300 46.01 7.05 -38.73
C ALA A 300 45.15 8.24 -38.26
N ALA A 301 45.39 9.45 -38.79
CA ALA A 301 44.59 10.63 -38.49
C ALA A 301 43.12 10.50 -38.95
N ARG A 302 42.85 9.80 -40.05
CA ARG A 302 41.49 9.51 -40.53
C ARG A 302 40.78 8.51 -39.62
N ILE A 303 41.49 7.48 -39.16
CA ILE A 303 40.95 6.49 -38.21
C ILE A 303 40.65 7.17 -36.86
N GLN A 304 41.55 8.02 -36.35
CA GLN A 304 41.34 8.80 -35.12
C GLN A 304 40.15 9.75 -35.21
N ARG A 305 39.99 10.47 -36.34
CA ARG A 305 38.81 11.31 -36.59
C ARG A 305 37.52 10.51 -36.50
N THR A 306 37.51 9.29 -37.05
CA THR A 306 36.31 8.45 -36.99
C THR A 306 36.03 7.92 -35.58
N ALA A 307 37.07 7.57 -34.81
CA ALA A 307 36.93 7.21 -33.39
C ALA A 307 36.39 8.37 -32.53
N ARG A 308 36.77 9.61 -32.86
CA ARG A 308 36.23 10.83 -32.22
C ARG A 308 34.76 11.05 -32.58
N ILE A 309 34.39 10.93 -33.86
CA ILE A 309 32.99 11.06 -34.31
C ILE A 309 32.08 10.03 -33.62
N LEU A 310 32.55 8.79 -33.45
CA LEU A 310 31.79 7.75 -32.75
C LEU A 310 31.57 8.10 -31.27
N ARG A 311 32.57 8.63 -30.58
CA ARG A 311 32.43 9.13 -29.20
C ARG A 311 31.51 10.35 -29.11
N ASP A 312 31.67 11.30 -30.02
CA ASP A 312 30.86 12.53 -30.06
C ASP A 312 29.38 12.24 -30.38
N ARG A 313 29.07 11.12 -31.05
CA ARG A 313 27.68 10.67 -31.25
C ARG A 313 27.05 10.16 -29.95
N VAL A 314 27.80 9.42 -29.13
CA VAL A 314 27.32 8.93 -27.83
C VAL A 314 27.04 10.07 -26.86
N THR A 315 27.84 11.15 -26.90
CA THR A 315 27.65 12.32 -26.04
C THR A 315 26.59 13.31 -26.54
N ARG A 316 26.25 13.29 -27.83
CA ARG A 316 25.24 14.18 -28.44
C ARG A 316 23.84 13.58 -28.50
N GLU A 317 23.71 12.26 -28.47
CA GLU A 317 22.39 11.67 -28.31
C GLU A 317 21.82 12.10 -26.95
N PRO A 318 20.57 12.59 -26.90
CA PRO A 318 19.92 12.86 -25.63
C PRO A 318 19.97 11.57 -24.81
N HIS A 319 20.64 11.62 -23.65
CA HIS A 319 20.61 10.52 -22.70
C HIS A 319 19.13 10.28 -22.40
N ALA A 320 18.58 9.10 -22.75
CA ALA A 320 17.33 8.71 -22.15
C ALA A 320 17.65 8.66 -20.66
N GLU A 321 16.98 9.53 -19.91
CA GLU A 321 17.05 9.47 -18.46
C GLU A 321 16.75 8.03 -18.06
N LYS A 322 17.60 7.46 -17.20
CA LYS A 322 17.32 6.15 -16.63
C LYS A 322 15.89 6.22 -16.12
N PRO A 323 14.97 5.37 -16.62
CA PRO A 323 13.59 5.43 -16.20
C PRO A 323 13.57 5.39 -14.68
N ARG A 324 12.96 6.38 -14.02
CA ARG A 324 12.79 6.40 -12.55
C ARG A 324 11.74 5.36 -12.09
N ILE A 325 11.63 4.31 -12.87
CA ILE A 325 10.75 3.18 -12.72
C ILE A 325 11.55 2.16 -11.95
N GLU A 326 10.94 1.61 -10.91
CA GLU A 326 11.59 0.61 -10.09
C GLU A 326 11.94 -0.60 -10.96
N ALA A 327 13.18 -1.06 -10.92
CA ALA A 327 13.63 -2.15 -11.79
C ALA A 327 12.72 -3.38 -11.61
N PRO A 328 12.48 -4.16 -12.68
CA PRO A 328 11.81 -5.45 -12.58
C PRO A 328 12.49 -6.29 -11.50
N ILE A 329 11.71 -7.05 -10.73
CA ILE A 329 12.27 -7.93 -9.72
C ILE A 329 13.11 -9.00 -10.42
N PRO A 330 14.41 -9.13 -10.09
CA PRO A 330 15.26 -10.14 -10.67
C PRO A 330 14.82 -11.53 -10.23
N THR A 331 15.26 -12.55 -10.96
CA THR A 331 15.11 -13.94 -10.52
C THR A 331 15.90 -14.15 -9.23
N LEU A 332 15.21 -14.61 -8.18
CA LEU A 332 15.77 -14.91 -6.88
C LEU A 332 16.02 -16.42 -6.75
N THR A 333 17.23 -16.80 -6.36
CA THR A 333 17.57 -18.16 -5.92
C THR A 333 17.74 -18.20 -4.40
N PHE A 334 17.02 -19.07 -3.69
CA PHE A 334 17.17 -19.23 -2.23
C PHE A 334 18.02 -20.46 -1.89
N PRO A 335 19.36 -20.39 -1.99
CA PRO A 335 20.24 -21.57 -1.92
C PRO A 335 20.29 -22.23 -0.54
N ASN A 336 19.96 -21.48 0.52
CA ASN A 336 20.11 -21.91 1.91
C ASN A 336 18.79 -22.39 2.55
N VAL A 337 17.72 -22.58 1.78
CA VAL A 337 16.48 -23.16 2.28
C VAL A 337 16.62 -24.69 2.30
N PRO A 338 16.75 -25.34 3.47
CA PRO A 338 16.95 -26.77 3.56
C PRO A 338 15.66 -27.51 3.24
N ARG A 339 15.79 -28.70 2.67
CA ARG A 339 14.64 -29.56 2.37
C ARG A 339 14.04 -30.13 3.66
N ALA A 340 12.76 -29.87 3.90
CA ALA A 340 11.97 -30.54 4.95
C ALA A 340 11.50 -31.94 4.51
N GLY A 341 10.98 -32.74 5.45
CA GLY A 341 10.20 -33.94 5.17
C GLY A 341 8.99 -33.65 4.27
N ASP A 342 8.32 -34.70 3.77
CA ASP A 342 7.16 -34.53 2.87
C ASP A 342 5.95 -33.90 3.59
N ILE A 343 5.73 -34.29 4.85
CA ILE A 343 4.79 -33.63 5.76
C ILE A 343 5.58 -32.58 6.56
N VAL A 344 5.08 -31.34 6.55
CA VAL A 344 5.69 -30.18 7.23
C VAL A 344 4.99 -29.90 8.56
N LEU A 345 3.67 -29.98 8.58
CA LEU A 345 2.88 -29.76 9.79
C LEU A 345 1.64 -30.64 9.76
N GLU A 346 1.27 -31.22 10.89
CA GLU A 346 0.06 -32.01 11.06
C GLU A 346 -0.68 -31.57 12.33
N LEU A 347 -1.96 -31.24 12.16
CA LEU A 347 -2.95 -30.92 13.19
C LEU A 347 -3.98 -32.04 13.23
N GLU A 348 -4.14 -32.69 14.38
CA GLU A 348 -5.09 -33.78 14.59
C GLU A 348 -6.08 -33.37 15.69
N GLY A 349 -7.31 -32.99 15.28
CA GLY A 349 -8.42 -32.65 16.17
C GLY A 349 -8.11 -31.49 17.12
N VAL A 350 -7.40 -30.47 16.62
CA VAL A 350 -6.88 -29.37 17.44
C VAL A 350 -7.99 -28.37 17.79
N SER A 351 -8.15 -28.09 19.08
CA SER A 351 -9.07 -27.06 19.58
C SER A 351 -8.33 -25.99 20.38
N LYS A 352 -8.82 -24.74 20.30
CA LYS A 352 -8.29 -23.63 21.08
C LYS A 352 -9.37 -22.61 21.43
N GLY A 353 -9.35 -22.10 22.66
CA GLY A 353 -10.15 -20.97 23.13
C GLY A 353 -9.41 -20.09 24.13
N TYR A 354 -9.99 -18.94 24.47
CA TYR A 354 -9.55 -18.10 25.58
C TYR A 354 -10.72 -17.82 26.52
N GLY A 355 -10.63 -18.30 27.77
CA GLY A 355 -11.74 -18.26 28.70
C GLY A 355 -12.94 -19.04 28.16
N ASP A 356 -14.12 -18.41 28.14
CA ASP A 356 -15.36 -19.02 27.64
C ASP A 356 -15.58 -18.79 26.13
N GLN A 357 -14.61 -18.21 25.41
CA GLN A 357 -14.70 -17.97 23.97
C GLN A 357 -13.88 -19.02 23.19
N PRO A 358 -14.51 -20.06 22.62
CA PRO A 358 -13.83 -20.96 21.69
C PRO A 358 -13.46 -20.19 20.42
N LEU A 359 -12.23 -20.38 19.92
CA LEU A 359 -11.78 -19.82 18.65
C LEU A 359 -11.99 -20.81 17.50
N PHE A 360 -11.59 -22.06 17.70
CA PHE A 360 -11.80 -23.15 16.77
C PHE A 360 -11.79 -24.50 17.50
N GLU A 361 -12.53 -25.47 16.96
CA GLU A 361 -12.72 -26.79 17.54
C GLU A 361 -12.49 -27.89 16.49
N ASP A 362 -11.86 -29.00 16.91
CA ASP A 362 -11.64 -30.21 16.11
C ASP A 362 -10.97 -29.95 14.74
N LEU A 363 -9.98 -29.05 14.72
CA LEU A 363 -9.26 -28.69 13.49
C LEU A 363 -8.29 -29.80 13.08
N GLY A 364 -8.57 -30.43 11.93
CA GLY A 364 -7.68 -31.37 11.25
C GLY A 364 -7.05 -30.75 10.00
N LEU A 365 -5.72 -30.75 9.92
CA LEU A 365 -4.98 -30.18 8.77
C LEU A 365 -3.61 -30.83 8.61
N THR A 366 -3.27 -31.26 7.39
CA THR A 366 -1.94 -31.72 7.04
C THR A 366 -1.36 -30.83 5.95
N ILE A 367 -0.22 -30.21 6.23
CA ILE A 367 0.49 -29.31 5.30
C ILE A 367 1.69 -30.06 4.73
N GLN A 368 1.73 -30.18 3.40
CA GLN A 368 2.83 -30.83 2.69
C GLN A 368 3.92 -29.82 2.28
N ARG A 369 5.11 -30.34 2.01
CA ARG A 369 6.24 -29.52 1.60
C ARG A 369 5.98 -28.79 0.30
N GLY A 370 6.18 -27.48 0.35
CA GLY A 370 6.06 -26.58 -0.80
C GLY A 370 4.64 -26.03 -1.02
N GLU A 371 3.66 -26.48 -0.23
CA GLU A 371 2.31 -25.93 -0.27
C GLU A 371 2.27 -24.52 0.33
N ARG A 372 1.35 -23.71 -0.21
CA ARG A 372 1.08 -22.35 0.24
C ARG A 372 -0.37 -22.23 0.69
N TRP A 373 -0.58 -22.04 1.98
CA TRP A 373 -1.89 -21.98 2.61
C TRP A 373 -2.24 -20.55 3.03
N ALA A 374 -3.38 -20.04 2.57
CA ALA A 374 -3.98 -18.82 3.09
C ALA A 374 -4.95 -19.14 4.23
N ILE A 375 -4.81 -18.49 5.38
CA ILE A 375 -5.79 -18.51 6.46
C ILE A 375 -6.68 -17.27 6.31
N THR A 376 -7.98 -17.48 6.15
CA THR A 376 -8.99 -16.43 6.00
C THR A 376 -10.06 -16.57 7.09
N GLY A 377 -10.84 -15.51 7.31
CA GLY A 377 -11.91 -15.50 8.32
C GLY A 377 -12.12 -14.10 8.92
N PRO A 378 -13.27 -13.83 9.56
CA PRO A 378 -13.53 -12.57 10.26
C PRO A 378 -12.46 -12.21 11.31
N ASN A 379 -12.42 -10.95 11.72
CA ASN A 379 -11.55 -10.54 12.82
C ASN A 379 -12.02 -11.22 14.12
N GLY A 380 -11.06 -11.71 14.92
CA GLY A 380 -11.38 -12.39 16.17
C GLY A 380 -11.55 -13.91 16.08
N THR A 381 -11.57 -14.52 14.89
CA THR A 381 -11.71 -16.00 14.74
C THR A 381 -10.46 -16.81 15.10
N GLY A 382 -9.39 -16.16 15.60
CA GLY A 382 -8.19 -16.86 16.07
C GLY A 382 -7.11 -17.12 15.02
N LYS A 383 -7.12 -16.44 13.86
CA LYS A 383 -6.10 -16.54 12.80
C LYS A 383 -4.65 -16.42 13.32
N THR A 384 -4.34 -15.34 14.04
CA THR A 384 -3.03 -15.13 14.68
C THR A 384 -2.73 -16.20 15.74
N THR A 385 -3.76 -16.64 16.48
CA THR A 385 -3.62 -17.71 17.48
C THR A 385 -3.24 -19.03 16.81
N LEU A 386 -3.83 -19.34 15.66
CA LEU A 386 -3.49 -20.51 14.87
C LEU A 386 -2.03 -20.44 14.40
N LEU A 387 -1.56 -19.32 13.85
CA LEU A 387 -0.14 -19.15 13.49
C LEU A 387 0.80 -19.31 14.68
N ARG A 388 0.47 -18.73 15.84
CA ARG A 388 1.26 -18.89 17.08
C ARG A 388 1.26 -20.34 17.58
N LEU A 389 0.15 -21.05 17.41
CA LEU A 389 0.06 -22.48 17.69
C LEU A 389 0.96 -23.27 16.75
N MET A 390 0.87 -23.02 15.44
CA MET A 390 1.73 -23.63 14.40
C MET A 390 3.22 -23.36 14.63
N GLN A 391 3.58 -22.21 15.23
CA GLN A 391 4.96 -21.90 15.62
C GLN A 391 5.41 -22.66 16.88
N GLY A 392 4.47 -23.12 17.71
CA GLY A 392 4.75 -23.72 19.02
C GLY A 392 4.82 -22.72 20.18
N LEU A 393 4.40 -21.47 19.98
CA LEU A 393 4.32 -20.46 21.06
C LEU A 393 3.09 -20.65 21.96
N VAL A 394 2.05 -21.31 21.45
CA VAL A 394 0.81 -21.58 22.17
C VAL A 394 0.47 -23.05 22.04
N ALA A 395 0.15 -23.71 23.15
CA ALA A 395 -0.30 -25.10 23.15
C ALA A 395 -1.79 -25.20 22.77
N PRO A 396 -2.20 -26.26 22.05
CA PRO A 396 -3.61 -26.59 21.86
C PRO A 396 -4.28 -26.93 23.20
N ASP A 397 -5.59 -26.67 23.33
CA ASP A 397 -6.37 -27.08 24.50
C ASP A 397 -6.81 -28.55 24.39
N ALA A 398 -7.04 -29.02 23.17
CA ALA A 398 -7.30 -30.42 22.82
C ALA A 398 -6.67 -30.76 21.46
N GLY A 399 -6.49 -32.05 21.18
CA GLY A 399 -5.86 -32.54 19.95
C GLY A 399 -4.33 -32.54 20.01
N ARG A 400 -3.70 -32.74 18.85
CA ARG A 400 -2.24 -32.85 18.72
C ARG A 400 -1.71 -32.06 17.53
N MET A 401 -0.57 -31.39 17.73
CA MET A 401 0.21 -30.76 16.66
C MET A 401 1.58 -31.43 16.57
N THR A 402 2.01 -31.77 15.35
CA THR A 402 3.33 -32.34 15.08
C THR A 402 4.02 -31.63 13.92
N HIS A 403 5.26 -31.19 14.12
CA HIS A 403 6.12 -30.69 13.03
C HIS A 403 6.84 -31.84 12.34
N GLY A 404 6.99 -31.73 11.03
CA GLY A 404 7.75 -32.65 10.20
C GLY A 404 9.26 -32.63 10.51
N SER A 405 9.95 -33.70 10.08
CA SER A 405 11.41 -33.78 10.20
C SER A 405 12.11 -32.68 9.40
N GLY A 406 13.08 -32.02 10.03
CA GLY A 406 13.91 -30.99 9.39
C GLY A 406 13.18 -29.68 9.09
N VAL A 407 12.02 -29.44 9.72
CA VAL A 407 11.29 -28.17 9.61
C VAL A 407 12.02 -27.09 10.41
N VAL A 408 12.27 -25.96 9.75
CA VAL A 408 12.83 -24.73 10.31
C VAL A 408 11.80 -23.65 10.08
N ILE A 409 11.19 -23.19 11.17
CA ILE A 409 10.08 -22.24 11.13
C ILE A 409 10.62 -20.82 11.15
N GLY A 410 10.16 -20.01 10.19
CA GLY A 410 10.29 -18.57 10.21
C GLY A 410 8.91 -17.95 10.45
N TYR A 411 8.81 -17.02 11.40
CA TYR A 411 7.55 -16.35 11.73
C TYR A 411 7.66 -14.83 11.53
N TYR A 412 6.75 -14.27 10.74
CA TYR A 412 6.53 -12.83 10.61
C TYR A 412 5.29 -12.45 11.43
N ALA A 413 5.50 -11.75 12.54
CA ALA A 413 4.42 -11.29 13.41
C ALA A 413 3.86 -9.94 12.93
N GLN A 414 2.57 -9.72 13.18
CA GLN A 414 1.88 -8.47 12.86
C GLN A 414 2.44 -7.25 13.63
N GLU A 415 2.90 -7.44 14.87
CA GLU A 415 3.53 -6.39 15.69
C GLU A 415 5.06 -6.48 15.58
N ALA A 416 5.68 -5.34 15.30
CA ALA A 416 7.07 -5.18 14.87
C ALA A 416 8.04 -6.17 15.53
N GLU A 417 8.80 -6.89 14.69
CA GLU A 417 10.03 -7.54 15.15
C GLU A 417 10.88 -6.51 15.91
N ASN A 418 11.42 -6.91 17.06
CA ASN A 418 12.42 -6.14 17.80
C ASN A 418 13.72 -6.11 16.97
N LEU A 419 13.71 -5.30 15.91
CA LEU A 419 14.88 -4.90 15.16
C LEU A 419 15.68 -3.93 16.04
N ASP A 420 16.99 -4.13 16.12
CA ASP A 420 17.86 -3.21 16.84
C ASP A 420 17.71 -1.79 16.22
N PRO A 421 17.26 -0.79 17.00
CA PRO A 421 16.96 0.55 16.50
C PRO A 421 18.20 1.30 15.99
N ASP A 422 19.39 0.92 16.46
CA ASP A 422 20.64 1.63 16.17
C ASP A 422 21.40 1.00 15.00
N GLU A 423 21.07 -0.24 14.63
CA GLU A 423 21.65 -0.92 13.47
C GLU A 423 21.04 -0.47 12.13
N SER A 424 21.75 -0.76 11.04
CA SER A 424 21.25 -0.54 9.68
C SER A 424 20.54 -1.77 9.11
N PRO A 425 19.58 -1.62 8.18
CA PRO A 425 18.97 -2.74 7.46
C PRO A 425 19.99 -3.71 6.88
N LEU A 426 21.05 -3.17 6.27
CA LEU A 426 22.13 -3.97 5.69
C LEU A 426 22.84 -4.81 6.76
N ALA A 427 23.23 -4.19 7.87
CA ALA A 427 23.94 -4.86 8.96
C ALA A 427 23.08 -5.98 9.58
N LEU A 428 21.80 -5.69 9.85
CA LEU A 428 20.86 -6.67 10.41
C LEU A 428 20.64 -7.87 9.49
N CYS A 429 20.62 -7.66 8.18
CA CYS A 429 20.48 -8.74 7.21
C CYS A 429 21.80 -9.52 7.01
N LEU A 430 22.95 -8.84 7.05
CA LEU A 430 24.27 -9.46 6.96
C LEU A 430 24.60 -10.34 8.17
N ALA A 431 24.04 -10.01 9.34
CA ALA A 431 24.12 -10.86 10.52
C ALA A 431 23.42 -12.22 10.34
N VAL A 432 22.46 -12.30 9.41
CA VAL A 432 21.73 -13.53 9.08
C VAL A 432 22.36 -14.24 7.87
N HIS A 433 22.79 -13.49 6.85
CA HIS A 433 23.34 -14.04 5.62
C HIS A 433 24.56 -13.24 5.11
N PRO A 434 25.75 -13.86 4.96
CA PRO A 434 27.00 -13.12 4.75
C PRO A 434 27.18 -12.54 3.32
N ASP A 435 26.42 -13.02 2.34
CA ASP A 435 26.52 -12.52 0.96
C ASP A 435 25.90 -11.12 0.81
N VAL A 436 26.77 -10.11 0.76
CA VAL A 436 26.41 -8.69 0.59
C VAL A 436 25.62 -8.43 -0.70
N SER A 437 25.98 -9.10 -1.80
CA SER A 437 25.31 -8.89 -3.09
C SER A 437 23.89 -9.44 -3.04
N TRP A 438 23.73 -10.60 -2.45
CA TRP A 438 22.43 -11.24 -2.24
C TRP A 438 21.54 -10.41 -1.32
N VAL A 439 22.06 -9.99 -0.15
CA VAL A 439 21.33 -9.17 0.82
C VAL A 439 20.88 -7.85 0.20
N ARG A 440 21.76 -7.15 -0.53
CA ARG A 440 21.40 -5.90 -1.21
C ARG A 440 20.34 -6.14 -2.28
N THR A 441 20.43 -7.25 -3.02
CA THR A 441 19.41 -7.64 -4.00
C THR A 441 18.05 -7.83 -3.34
N LEU A 442 17.97 -8.61 -2.25
CA LEU A 442 16.71 -8.88 -1.57
C LEU A 442 16.09 -7.62 -0.94
N LEU A 443 16.91 -6.79 -0.29
CA LEU A 443 16.46 -5.50 0.25
C LEU A 443 15.93 -4.58 -0.85
N ALA A 444 16.59 -4.54 -2.01
CA ALA A 444 16.11 -3.78 -3.16
C ALA A 444 14.81 -4.36 -3.75
N CYS A 445 14.64 -5.68 -3.76
CA CYS A 445 13.40 -6.34 -4.19
C CYS A 445 12.23 -5.92 -3.29
N LEU A 446 12.43 -5.86 -1.98
CA LEU A 446 11.44 -5.38 -1.02
C LEU A 446 11.31 -3.84 -0.97
N ARG A 447 11.90 -3.13 -1.94
CA ARG A 447 11.87 -1.67 -2.06
C ARG A 447 12.46 -0.93 -0.86
N VAL A 448 13.47 -1.51 -0.20
CA VAL A 448 14.32 -0.80 0.76
C VAL A 448 15.37 -0.03 -0.04
N GLY A 449 15.13 1.27 -0.23
CA GLY A 449 15.95 2.11 -1.09
C GLY A 449 17.41 2.25 -0.62
N ALA A 450 18.32 2.54 -1.55
CA ALA A 450 19.76 2.68 -1.29
C ALA A 450 20.10 3.76 -0.24
N THR A 451 19.25 4.78 -0.09
CA THR A 451 19.42 5.81 0.94
C THR A 451 19.02 5.35 2.33
N HIS A 452 18.17 4.32 2.45
CA HIS A 452 17.67 3.79 3.72
C HIS A 452 18.47 2.58 4.20
N VAL A 453 19.11 1.86 3.28
CA VAL A 453 19.79 0.58 3.58
C VAL A 453 20.94 0.70 4.59
N GLU A 454 21.53 1.89 4.71
CA GLU A 454 22.62 2.20 5.65
C GLU A 454 22.19 3.11 6.82
N ARG A 455 20.91 3.50 6.88
CA ARG A 455 20.39 4.36 7.96
C ARG A 455 19.95 3.52 9.17
N PRO A 456 20.00 4.08 10.39
CA PRO A 456 19.47 3.39 11.57
C PRO A 456 17.98 3.09 11.48
N ILE A 457 17.58 1.89 11.95
CA ILE A 457 16.18 1.42 11.97
C ILE A 457 15.23 2.39 12.66
N ARG A 458 15.67 3.08 13.72
CA ARG A 458 14.85 4.07 14.44
C ARG A 458 14.32 5.21 13.58
N THR A 459 14.93 5.47 12.43
CA THR A 459 14.52 6.52 11.49
C THR A 459 13.49 6.05 10.45
N MET A 460 13.22 4.74 10.41
CA MET A 460 12.35 4.10 9.42
C MET A 460 10.89 4.06 9.89
N SER A 461 9.98 4.22 8.94
CA SER A 461 8.55 4.03 9.17
C SER A 461 8.22 2.58 9.54
N PRO A 462 7.06 2.30 10.17
CA PRO A 462 6.62 0.93 10.45
C PRO A 462 6.65 -0.01 9.23
N GLY A 463 6.17 0.44 8.06
CA GLY A 463 6.18 -0.36 6.83
C GLY A 463 7.60 -0.63 6.31
N GLU A 464 8.52 0.32 6.46
CA GLU A 464 9.94 0.12 6.13
C GLU A 464 10.61 -0.88 7.06
N ARG A 465 10.33 -0.82 8.37
CA ARG A 465 10.82 -1.82 9.34
C ARG A 465 10.26 -3.20 9.03
N GLY A 466 8.98 -3.28 8.66
CA GLY A 466 8.34 -4.52 8.21
C GLY A 466 9.05 -5.16 7.01
N LYS A 467 9.46 -4.36 6.01
CA LYS A 467 10.24 -4.84 4.86
C LYS A 467 11.60 -5.43 5.29
N VAL A 468 12.27 -4.81 6.26
CA VAL A 468 13.57 -5.29 6.75
C VAL A 468 13.43 -6.59 7.54
N ALA A 469 12.43 -6.66 8.43
CA ALA A 469 12.07 -7.88 9.15
C ALA A 469 11.84 -9.05 8.18
N LEU A 470 11.04 -8.81 7.15
CA LEU A 470 10.74 -9.80 6.14
C LEU A 470 11.97 -10.20 5.30
N ALA A 471 12.85 -9.24 4.98
CA ALA A 471 14.13 -9.54 4.35
C ALA A 471 14.97 -10.50 5.20
N ARG A 472 15.11 -10.22 6.50
CA ARG A 472 15.84 -11.09 7.45
C ARG A 472 15.22 -12.47 7.53
N LEU A 473 13.89 -12.55 7.56
CA LEU A 473 13.15 -13.80 7.58
C LEU A 473 13.45 -14.64 6.33
N LEU A 474 13.38 -14.05 5.15
CA LEU A 474 13.68 -14.72 3.89
C LEU A 474 15.15 -15.14 3.76
N LEU A 475 16.07 -14.45 4.46
CA LEU A 475 17.49 -14.79 4.54
C LEU A 475 17.81 -15.87 5.58
N SER A 476 16.92 -16.14 6.53
CA SER A 476 17.16 -17.04 7.66
C SER A 476 17.37 -18.51 7.30
N GLY A 477 16.99 -18.91 6.08
CA GLY A 477 16.98 -20.31 5.68
C GLY A 477 15.83 -21.11 6.30
N ALA A 478 14.77 -20.45 6.79
CA ALA A 478 13.51 -21.13 7.11
C ALA A 478 13.02 -21.95 5.91
N ASN A 479 12.26 -23.02 6.16
CA ASN A 479 11.61 -23.82 5.11
C ASN A 479 10.10 -23.99 5.33
N LEU A 480 9.59 -23.48 6.46
CA LEU A 480 8.20 -23.16 6.71
C LEU A 480 8.11 -21.68 7.11
N LEU A 481 7.42 -20.86 6.30
CA LEU A 481 7.12 -19.47 6.63
C LEU A 481 5.71 -19.36 7.18
N LEU A 482 5.58 -18.74 8.34
CA LEU A 482 4.32 -18.37 8.97
C LEU A 482 4.21 -16.84 8.91
N LEU A 483 3.27 -16.30 8.14
CA LEU A 483 3.18 -14.85 7.88
C LEU A 483 1.85 -14.28 8.38
N ASP A 484 1.89 -13.41 9.39
CA ASP A 484 0.68 -12.76 9.91
C ASP A 484 0.51 -11.36 9.30
N GLU A 485 -0.42 -11.24 8.35
CA GLU A 485 -0.73 -10.00 7.61
C GLU A 485 0.50 -9.29 7.01
N PRO A 486 1.30 -9.97 6.17
CA PRO A 486 2.60 -9.46 5.69
C PRO A 486 2.48 -8.23 4.77
N THR A 487 1.30 -7.93 4.26
CA THR A 487 1.01 -6.78 3.40
C THR A 487 0.61 -5.52 4.16
N ASN A 488 0.45 -5.60 5.49
CA ASN A 488 0.06 -4.45 6.30
C ASN A 488 1.12 -3.34 6.23
N HIS A 489 0.65 -2.09 6.20
CA HIS A 489 1.49 -0.89 6.13
C HIS A 489 2.40 -0.78 4.89
N LEU A 490 2.27 -1.70 3.93
CA LEU A 490 2.95 -1.62 2.64
C LEU A 490 2.11 -0.82 1.64
N ASP A 491 2.78 0.09 0.94
CA ASP A 491 2.19 0.71 -0.23
C ASP A 491 2.06 -0.27 -1.39
N LEU A 492 1.35 0.15 -2.43
CA LEU A 492 0.94 -0.72 -3.51
C LEU A 492 2.13 -1.34 -4.27
N ASP A 493 3.15 -0.52 -4.55
CA ASP A 493 4.38 -0.97 -5.20
C ASP A 493 5.13 -1.97 -4.31
N ALA A 494 5.20 -1.74 -2.99
CA ALA A 494 5.83 -2.67 -2.06
C ALA A 494 5.07 -3.99 -1.91
N ARG A 495 3.73 -3.97 -1.96
CA ARG A 495 2.92 -5.20 -1.96
C ARG A 495 3.17 -6.03 -3.21
N GLU A 496 3.13 -5.42 -4.38
CA GLU A 496 3.45 -6.09 -5.66
C GLU A 496 4.86 -6.67 -5.61
N ALA A 497 5.79 -5.92 -5.04
CA ALA A 497 7.17 -6.34 -4.94
C ALA A 497 7.36 -7.50 -3.95
N LEU A 498 6.61 -7.50 -2.86
CA LEU A 498 6.57 -8.59 -1.91
C LEU A 498 5.97 -9.86 -2.53
N GLU A 499 4.83 -9.76 -3.18
CA GLU A 499 4.17 -10.88 -3.87
C GLU A 499 5.14 -11.56 -4.84
N ALA A 500 5.78 -10.79 -5.72
CA ALA A 500 6.73 -11.31 -6.69
C ALA A 500 8.00 -11.89 -6.04
N THR A 501 8.39 -11.42 -4.85
CA THR A 501 9.49 -11.98 -4.06
C THR A 501 9.09 -13.32 -3.44
N LEU A 502 7.93 -13.38 -2.79
CA LEU A 502 7.40 -14.57 -2.13
C LEU A 502 7.00 -15.67 -3.11
N ALA A 503 6.51 -15.31 -4.30
CA ALA A 503 6.18 -16.26 -5.35
C ALA A 503 7.38 -17.11 -5.79
N GLN A 504 8.60 -16.56 -5.66
CA GLN A 504 9.86 -17.23 -5.98
C GLN A 504 10.43 -18.04 -4.80
N TYR A 505 9.82 -17.96 -3.61
CA TYR A 505 10.29 -18.66 -2.43
C TYR A 505 9.97 -20.17 -2.53
N PRO A 506 10.96 -21.06 -2.35
CA PRO A 506 10.78 -22.50 -2.56
C PRO A 506 10.23 -23.26 -1.34
N GLY A 507 10.18 -22.61 -0.17
CA GLY A 507 9.69 -23.23 1.06
C GLY A 507 8.16 -23.29 1.14
N THR A 508 7.67 -23.97 2.17
CA THR A 508 6.25 -24.06 2.52
C THR A 508 5.81 -22.74 3.16
N MET A 509 4.57 -22.32 2.95
CA MET A 509 4.06 -21.06 3.47
C MET A 509 2.66 -21.23 4.07
N VAL A 510 2.43 -20.65 5.23
CA VAL A 510 1.10 -20.42 5.80
C VAL A 510 1.00 -18.95 6.12
N PHE A 511 0.01 -18.28 5.57
CA PHE A 511 -0.11 -16.82 5.74
C PHE A 511 -1.55 -16.40 6.00
N VAL A 512 -1.69 -15.40 6.86
CA VAL A 512 -2.95 -14.69 7.09
C VAL A 512 -2.91 -13.45 6.20
N SER A 513 -3.94 -13.26 5.39
CA SER A 513 -4.10 -12.04 4.60
C SER A 513 -5.58 -11.78 4.36
N HIS A 514 -5.95 -10.51 4.40
CA HIS A 514 -7.25 -10.05 3.91
C HIS A 514 -7.18 -9.51 2.48
N ASP A 515 -6.02 -9.50 1.82
CA ASP A 515 -5.87 -8.98 0.45
C ASP A 515 -6.17 -10.09 -0.59
N PRO A 516 -7.30 -10.01 -1.32
CA PRO A 516 -7.67 -11.05 -2.26
C PRO A 516 -6.64 -11.25 -3.38
N ALA A 517 -5.97 -10.17 -3.82
CA ALA A 517 -4.97 -10.25 -4.88
C ALA A 517 -3.71 -10.96 -4.38
N PHE A 518 -3.34 -10.75 -3.11
CA PHE A 518 -2.22 -11.44 -2.47
C PHE A 518 -2.50 -12.95 -2.30
N ILE A 519 -3.72 -13.30 -1.87
CA ILE A 519 -4.15 -14.70 -1.75
C ILE A 519 -4.14 -15.36 -3.12
N GLU A 520 -4.76 -14.74 -4.13
CA GLU A 520 -4.83 -15.28 -5.50
C GLU A 520 -3.43 -15.46 -6.12
N ALA A 521 -2.48 -14.58 -5.80
CA ALA A 521 -1.12 -14.65 -6.33
C ALA A 521 -0.25 -15.76 -5.70
N LEU A 522 -0.54 -16.17 -4.46
CA LEU A 522 0.38 -17.01 -3.67
C LEU A 522 -0.23 -18.32 -3.17
N ALA A 523 -1.52 -18.37 -2.84
CA ALA A 523 -2.12 -19.53 -2.18
C ALA A 523 -2.42 -20.66 -3.18
N ASP A 524 -2.05 -21.88 -2.80
CA ASP A 524 -2.53 -23.11 -3.41
C ASP A 524 -3.83 -23.58 -2.74
N TYR A 525 -3.95 -23.32 -1.44
CA TYR A 525 -5.07 -23.74 -0.60
C TYR A 525 -5.53 -22.61 0.33
N ALA A 526 -6.79 -22.67 0.76
CA ALA A 526 -7.36 -21.73 1.73
C ALA A 526 -8.01 -22.49 2.88
N LEU A 527 -7.70 -22.07 4.11
CA LEU A 527 -8.39 -22.46 5.34
C LEU A 527 -9.24 -21.28 5.81
N ALA A 528 -10.56 -21.45 5.85
CA ALA A 528 -11.48 -20.46 6.42
C ALA A 528 -11.79 -20.82 7.88
N LEU A 529 -11.51 -19.90 8.80
CA LEU A 529 -11.81 -20.00 10.23
C LEU A 529 -13.07 -19.24 10.60
#